data_AF-A0A6T7X9B9-F1
#
_entry.id   AF-A0A6T7X9B9-F1
#
_cell.length_a   1.000
_cell.length_b   1.000
_cell.length_c   1.000
_cell.angle_alpha   90.00
_cell.angle_beta   90.00
_cell.angle_gamma   90.00
#
_symmetry.space_group_name_H-M   'P 1'
#
loop_
_entity.id
_entity.type
_entity.pdbx_description
1 polymer ?
#
loop_
_entity_poly.entity_id
_entity_poly.type
_entity_poly.pdbx_seq_one_letter_code
_entity_poly.pdbx_strand_id
1 'polypeptide(L)'
;MASRGIARRAAALLRRATASNVVPRTMGATTRAFATQARGNRSLISEVTKQHRYLRTAAPAIVPASGKRNYAAAAAYPTHELLPMPSLSPTMTEGSIAGWKKAVGEKINAGDILCDIQTDKATMEMESMEDGYLAKILVEAGSDMIAVGQPVAVIVESSEDVAAFAAYTAADAGTPAGEAPKTEAATPTRAVTERPDYRPTPAQGVPLRTSRAPANVEVAEPAGPDAEMMTVRDAINSALAEEMERDEKVYVMGEEVGEYQGAYKITRGLLQKFGPTRVYDTPITEAGFTGIGVGSAFAGLKPVVEFMTFNFAMQAIDHIVNSAAKTLYMSAGQISCSMVFRGPNGAAAGVGAQHSQCFAAWYMSVPGLKVLAPWSSEDARGLMKSAIRDPDPIVYLENELLYGEEFPVSKKAKDKDFVVPIGKAKIERLGDDATIVSFSKCVGVSLKAAEILAAEGISVEVVNLRTLRPMDREAISTSVQKTNRLITVEEGWPTCSVGSEVCAVVMEDAFDYLDAPVERIAGADIPMPYAVNLERQALPTVEDIVRVTKRVVGHQI
;
A
#
# COMPACT_ATOMS: atom_id res chain seq x y z
N MET A 1 -19.40 -40.04 22.89
CA MET A 1 -19.73 -40.11 24.34
C MET A 1 -18.98 -39.11 25.23
N ALA A 2 -18.12 -38.21 24.73
CA ALA A 2 -17.37 -37.26 25.56
C ALA A 2 -18.08 -35.91 25.88
N SER A 3 -19.19 -35.58 25.21
CA SER A 3 -19.93 -34.31 25.39
C SER A 3 -20.84 -34.28 26.63
N ARG A 4 -21.27 -35.44 27.16
CA ARG A 4 -22.19 -35.51 28.32
C ARG A 4 -21.49 -35.34 29.69
N GLY A 5 -20.17 -35.48 29.75
CA GLY A 5 -19.39 -35.33 31.00
C GLY A 5 -19.13 -33.88 31.42
N ILE A 6 -18.99 -32.98 30.44
CA ILE A 6 -18.62 -31.57 30.68
C ILE A 6 -19.83 -30.79 31.22
N ALA A 7 -21.03 -31.04 30.70
CA ALA A 7 -22.26 -30.40 31.18
C ALA A 7 -22.60 -30.76 32.64
N ARG A 8 -22.30 -32.00 33.07
CA ARG A 8 -22.54 -32.42 34.47
C ARG A 8 -21.54 -31.79 35.44
N ARG A 9 -20.29 -31.54 35.04
CA ARG A 9 -19.28 -30.85 35.86
C ARG A 9 -19.57 -29.35 36.00
N ALA A 10 -20.06 -28.70 34.94
CA ALA A 10 -20.46 -27.29 34.99
C ALA A 10 -21.68 -27.07 35.92
N ALA A 11 -22.68 -27.96 35.87
CA ALA A 11 -23.85 -27.88 36.74
C ALA A 11 -23.54 -28.11 38.23
N ALA A 12 -22.52 -28.92 38.55
CA ALA A 12 -22.08 -29.17 39.92
C ALA A 12 -21.29 -27.98 40.51
N LEU A 13 -20.50 -27.28 39.69
CA LEU A 13 -19.78 -26.07 40.08
C LEU A 13 -20.73 -24.89 40.36
N LEU A 14 -21.78 -24.73 39.55
CA LEU A 14 -22.81 -23.70 39.75
C LEU A 14 -23.67 -23.94 41.01
N ARG A 15 -23.88 -25.19 41.42
CA ARG A 15 -24.58 -25.52 42.68
C ARG A 15 -23.72 -25.30 43.92
N ARG A 16 -22.39 -25.35 43.82
CA ARG A 16 -21.49 -25.02 44.93
C ARG A 16 -21.34 -23.50 45.13
N ALA A 17 -21.42 -22.71 44.05
CA ALA A 17 -21.33 -21.25 44.13
C ALA A 17 -22.58 -20.57 44.73
N THR A 18 -23.71 -21.28 44.85
CA THR A 18 -24.98 -20.75 45.37
C THR A 18 -25.24 -21.08 46.84
N ALA A 19 -24.32 -21.80 47.52
CA ALA A 19 -24.47 -22.20 48.92
C ALA A 19 -23.65 -21.36 49.92
N SER A 20 -22.82 -20.43 49.45
CA SER A 20 -22.02 -19.53 50.31
C SER A 20 -22.64 -18.13 50.34
N ASN A 21 -23.44 -17.87 51.37
CA ASN A 21 -24.00 -16.55 51.72
C ASN A 21 -22.90 -15.56 52.12
N VAL A 22 -22.30 -14.81 51.18
CA VAL A 22 -21.61 -13.54 51.47
C VAL A 22 -21.61 -12.61 50.24
N VAL A 23 -22.64 -11.77 50.03
CA VAL A 23 -22.55 -10.48 49.27
C VAL A 23 -23.72 -9.54 49.70
N PRO A 24 -23.53 -8.20 49.86
CA PRO A 24 -24.51 -7.29 50.47
C PRO A 24 -25.74 -6.94 49.60
N ARG A 25 -26.82 -6.50 50.26
CA ARG A 25 -28.07 -5.99 49.68
C ARG A 25 -27.90 -4.67 48.90
N THR A 26 -27.30 -4.69 47.71
CA THR A 26 -27.40 -3.58 46.73
C THR A 26 -27.48 -4.03 45.26
N MET A 27 -27.57 -5.33 44.96
CA MET A 27 -27.69 -5.85 43.57
C MET A 27 -29.06 -6.45 43.22
N GLY A 28 -30.16 -5.89 43.74
CA GLY A 28 -31.52 -6.32 43.37
C GLY A 28 -32.12 -5.59 42.16
N ALA A 29 -31.64 -4.37 41.88
CA ALA A 29 -32.21 -3.50 40.84
C ALA A 29 -31.57 -3.71 39.46
N THR A 30 -30.28 -4.04 39.41
CA THR A 30 -29.51 -4.20 38.16
C THR A 30 -29.85 -5.49 37.41
N THR A 31 -30.27 -6.56 38.07
CA THR A 31 -30.59 -7.83 37.42
C THR A 31 -31.94 -7.81 36.67
N ARG A 32 -32.89 -6.95 37.08
CA ARG A 32 -34.16 -6.74 36.34
C ARG A 32 -33.96 -5.87 35.08
N ALA A 33 -33.02 -4.92 35.11
CA ALA A 33 -32.73 -4.08 33.95
C ALA A 33 -32.15 -4.90 32.78
N PHE A 34 -31.20 -5.81 33.05
CA PHE A 34 -30.61 -6.68 32.02
C PHE A 34 -31.59 -7.67 31.40
N ALA A 35 -32.51 -8.24 32.18
CA ALA A 35 -33.52 -9.16 31.66
C ALA A 35 -34.57 -8.47 30.76
N THR A 36 -34.80 -7.16 30.97
CA THR A 36 -35.73 -6.35 30.18
C THR A 36 -35.07 -5.89 28.87
N GLN A 37 -33.78 -5.52 28.92
CA GLN A 37 -32.99 -5.14 27.74
C GLN A 37 -32.72 -6.32 26.79
N ALA A 38 -32.52 -7.53 27.32
CA ALA A 38 -32.37 -8.75 26.51
C ALA A 38 -33.66 -9.17 25.78
N ARG A 39 -34.85 -8.82 26.31
CA ARG A 39 -36.13 -9.03 25.62
C ARG A 39 -36.39 -7.98 24.54
N GLY A 40 -35.98 -6.73 24.77
CA GLY A 40 -36.02 -5.67 23.76
C GLY A 40 -35.18 -6.00 22.51
N ASN A 41 -33.95 -6.48 22.71
CA ASN A 41 -33.03 -6.82 21.61
C ASN A 41 -33.48 -8.03 20.76
N ARG A 42 -34.26 -8.97 21.31
CA ARG A 42 -34.85 -10.06 20.51
C ARG A 42 -35.96 -9.59 19.56
N SER A 43 -36.71 -8.55 19.92
CA SER A 43 -37.73 -7.98 19.04
C SER A 43 -37.11 -7.19 17.88
N LEU A 44 -36.06 -6.42 18.15
CA LEU A 44 -35.27 -5.65 17.18
C LEU A 44 -34.57 -6.54 16.15
N ILE A 45 -33.99 -7.67 16.55
CA ILE A 45 -33.38 -8.64 15.62
C ILE A 45 -34.46 -9.25 14.70
N SER A 46 -35.69 -9.45 15.18
CA SER A 46 -36.78 -9.98 14.35
C SER A 46 -37.35 -8.94 13.36
N GLU A 47 -37.31 -7.65 13.69
CA GLU A 47 -37.74 -6.55 12.82
C GLU A 47 -36.69 -6.21 11.76
N VAL A 48 -35.40 -6.21 12.10
CA VAL A 48 -34.29 -6.03 11.14
C VAL A 48 -34.26 -7.17 10.11
N THR A 49 -34.56 -8.40 10.54
CA THR A 49 -34.66 -9.56 9.63
C THR A 49 -35.90 -9.49 8.71
N LYS A 50 -36.95 -8.75 9.10
CA LYS A 50 -38.14 -8.50 8.26
C LYS A 50 -37.93 -7.35 7.27
N GLN A 51 -37.18 -6.29 7.65
CA GLN A 51 -36.84 -5.18 6.76
C GLN A 51 -35.87 -5.59 5.64
N HIS A 52 -34.96 -6.54 5.88
CA HIS A 52 -34.12 -7.12 4.82
C HIS A 52 -34.89 -7.95 3.78
N ARG A 53 -36.13 -8.36 4.08
CA ARG A 53 -36.97 -9.13 3.15
C ARG A 53 -37.82 -8.23 2.22
N TYR A 54 -38.00 -6.95 2.57
CA TYR A 54 -38.74 -5.97 1.76
C TYR A 54 -37.86 -5.16 0.79
N LEU A 55 -36.53 -5.20 0.93
CA LEU A 55 -35.57 -4.54 0.02
C LEU A 55 -35.12 -5.44 -1.14
N ARG A 56 -35.75 -6.61 -1.35
CA ARG A 56 -35.44 -7.55 -2.44
C ARG A 56 -36.48 -7.61 -3.56
N THR A 57 -37.54 -6.80 -3.53
CA THR A 57 -38.66 -6.89 -4.50
C THR A 57 -39.00 -5.58 -5.19
N ALA A 58 -38.04 -4.69 -5.41
CA ALA A 58 -38.22 -3.53 -6.28
C ALA A 58 -36.87 -3.05 -6.86
N ALA A 59 -36.32 -3.84 -7.78
CA ALA A 59 -35.36 -3.36 -8.77
C ALA A 59 -35.75 -3.98 -10.12
N PRO A 60 -35.94 -3.20 -11.19
CA PRO A 60 -36.22 -3.77 -12.50
C PRO A 60 -35.03 -4.61 -12.95
N ALA A 61 -35.30 -5.76 -13.56
CA ALA A 61 -34.30 -6.67 -14.08
C ALA A 61 -33.43 -5.96 -15.12
N ILE A 62 -32.19 -5.61 -14.73
CA ILE A 62 -31.14 -5.30 -15.68
C ILE A 62 -30.65 -6.65 -16.18
N VAL A 63 -31.01 -6.96 -17.43
CA VAL A 63 -30.43 -8.07 -18.20
C VAL A 63 -28.92 -7.82 -18.27
N PRO A 64 -28.05 -8.74 -17.81
CA PRO A 64 -26.63 -8.59 -18.05
C PRO A 64 -26.39 -8.73 -19.55
N ALA A 65 -26.08 -7.62 -20.22
CA ALA A 65 -25.49 -7.68 -21.54
C ALA A 65 -24.11 -8.33 -21.40
N SER A 66 -23.93 -9.49 -22.03
CA SER A 66 -22.64 -10.17 -22.17
C SER A 66 -21.67 -9.21 -22.86
N GLY A 67 -20.80 -8.57 -22.08
CA GLY A 67 -19.75 -7.69 -22.59
C GLY A 67 -18.64 -8.54 -23.21
N LYS A 68 -18.85 -8.93 -24.48
CA LYS A 68 -17.87 -9.65 -25.29
C LYS A 68 -16.58 -8.82 -25.42
N ARG A 69 -15.45 -9.40 -25.05
CA ARG A 69 -14.12 -8.93 -25.47
C ARG A 69 -13.98 -9.19 -26.97
N ASN A 70 -14.42 -8.24 -27.79
CA ASN A 70 -14.15 -8.30 -29.22
C ASN A 70 -12.71 -7.85 -29.46
N TYR A 71 -11.82 -8.81 -29.73
CA TYR A 71 -10.73 -8.54 -30.67
C TYR A 71 -11.38 -8.14 -31.99
N ALA A 72 -10.95 -7.05 -32.61
CA ALA A 72 -11.44 -6.68 -33.92
C ALA A 72 -11.12 -7.82 -34.89
N ALA A 73 -12.14 -8.61 -35.22
CA ALA A 73 -12.01 -9.65 -36.22
C ALA A 73 -11.53 -8.97 -37.50
N ALA A 74 -10.41 -9.45 -38.07
CA ALA A 74 -10.32 -9.45 -39.52
C ALA A 74 -11.64 -10.04 -40.02
N ALA A 75 -12.32 -9.35 -40.94
CA ALA A 75 -13.75 -9.52 -41.28
C ALA A 75 -14.18 -10.91 -41.82
N ALA A 76 -13.39 -11.96 -41.61
CA ALA A 76 -13.54 -13.32 -42.12
C ALA A 76 -13.83 -14.40 -41.06
N TYR A 77 -13.74 -14.12 -39.74
CA TYR A 77 -13.92 -15.14 -38.69
C TYR A 77 -15.01 -14.79 -37.66
N PRO A 78 -15.73 -15.80 -37.09
CA PRO A 78 -16.66 -15.60 -35.98
C PRO A 78 -16.01 -14.95 -34.74
N THR A 79 -16.82 -14.49 -33.78
CA THR A 79 -16.30 -13.95 -32.52
C THR A 79 -15.49 -15.01 -31.78
N HIS A 80 -14.25 -14.67 -31.42
CA HIS A 80 -13.31 -15.58 -30.78
C HIS A 80 -12.40 -14.84 -29.81
N GLU A 81 -11.84 -15.60 -28.86
CA GLU A 81 -10.80 -15.17 -27.95
C GLU A 81 -9.47 -15.81 -28.35
N LEU A 82 -8.40 -15.02 -28.35
CA LEU A 82 -7.04 -15.51 -28.48
C LEU A 82 -6.50 -15.80 -27.09
N LEU A 83 -6.09 -17.03 -26.85
CA LEU A 83 -5.44 -17.45 -25.62
C LEU A 83 -3.93 -17.21 -25.75
N PRO A 84 -3.33 -16.25 -25.03
CA PRO A 84 -1.90 -15.97 -25.10
C PRO A 84 -1.08 -16.86 -24.15
N MET A 85 0.22 -16.99 -24.42
CA MET A 85 1.19 -17.57 -23.47
C MET A 85 1.21 -16.73 -22.18
N PRO A 86 0.84 -17.29 -21.00
CA PRO A 86 0.80 -16.55 -19.75
C PRO A 86 2.19 -16.33 -19.17
N SER A 87 2.34 -15.25 -18.39
CA SER A 87 3.52 -15.07 -17.53
C SER A 87 3.28 -15.80 -16.21
N LEU A 88 4.11 -16.80 -15.90
CA LEU A 88 4.00 -17.58 -14.67
C LEU A 88 5.03 -17.18 -13.60
N SER A 89 5.94 -16.25 -13.92
CA SER A 89 6.80 -15.57 -12.94
C SER A 89 7.19 -14.17 -13.42
N PRO A 90 7.50 -13.22 -12.51
CA PRO A 90 7.88 -11.84 -12.88
C PRO A 90 9.13 -11.73 -13.76
N THR A 91 9.95 -12.79 -13.83
CA THR A 91 11.18 -12.85 -14.63
C THR A 91 11.03 -13.66 -15.93
N MET A 92 9.85 -14.24 -16.19
CA MET A 92 9.61 -15.08 -17.36
C MET A 92 9.33 -14.24 -18.60
N THR A 93 10.20 -14.32 -19.61
CA THR A 93 10.02 -13.68 -20.92
C THR A 93 9.51 -14.65 -21.99
N GLU A 94 9.74 -15.95 -21.82
CA GLU A 94 9.35 -17.01 -22.75
C GLU A 94 9.07 -18.34 -22.01
N GLY A 95 8.35 -19.26 -22.66
CA GLY A 95 8.06 -20.60 -22.14
C GLY A 95 7.89 -21.64 -23.24
N SER A 96 7.71 -22.90 -22.85
CA SER A 96 7.42 -24.00 -23.78
C SER A 96 6.12 -24.71 -23.43
N ILE A 97 5.45 -25.29 -24.43
CA ILE A 97 4.24 -26.10 -24.22
C ILE A 97 4.65 -27.57 -24.20
N ALA A 98 4.61 -28.20 -23.04
CA ALA A 98 4.98 -29.61 -22.89
C ALA A 98 3.89 -30.56 -23.42
N GLY A 99 2.62 -30.19 -23.30
CA GLY A 99 1.52 -31.00 -23.84
C GLY A 99 0.13 -30.41 -23.62
N TRP A 100 -0.73 -30.52 -24.64
CA TRP A 100 -2.14 -30.13 -24.54
C TRP A 100 -2.95 -31.24 -23.87
N LYS A 101 -3.83 -30.86 -22.93
CA LYS A 101 -4.79 -31.74 -22.25
C LYS A 101 -6.17 -31.72 -22.89
N LYS A 102 -6.46 -30.69 -23.68
CA LYS A 102 -7.73 -30.49 -24.40
C LYS A 102 -7.53 -30.61 -25.91
N ALA A 103 -8.47 -31.26 -26.58
CA ALA A 103 -8.46 -31.40 -28.04
C ALA A 103 -9.27 -30.29 -28.72
N VAL A 104 -8.93 -29.99 -29.98
CA VAL A 104 -9.72 -29.06 -30.81
C VAL A 104 -11.16 -29.58 -30.94
N GLY A 105 -12.13 -28.70 -30.69
CA GLY A 105 -13.56 -28.98 -30.65
C GLY A 105 -14.08 -29.44 -29.28
N GLU A 106 -13.20 -29.66 -28.30
CA GLU A 106 -13.61 -30.03 -26.95
C GLU A 106 -14.19 -28.82 -26.18
N LYS A 107 -15.21 -29.09 -25.36
CA LYS A 107 -15.76 -28.11 -24.45
C LYS A 107 -14.78 -27.87 -23.29
N ILE A 108 -14.56 -26.60 -23.00
CA ILE A 108 -13.77 -26.08 -21.90
C ILE A 108 -14.73 -25.41 -20.92
N ASN A 109 -14.57 -25.70 -19.63
CA ASN A 109 -15.20 -24.91 -18.57
C ASN A 109 -14.14 -24.09 -17.83
N ALA A 110 -14.53 -22.98 -17.22
CA ALA A 110 -13.66 -22.25 -16.31
C ALA A 110 -13.18 -23.19 -15.20
N GLY A 111 -11.87 -23.27 -15.00
CA GLY A 111 -11.26 -24.28 -14.11
C GLY A 111 -10.60 -25.47 -14.80
N ASP A 112 -10.87 -25.70 -16.09
CA ASP A 112 -10.26 -26.83 -16.81
C ASP A 112 -8.80 -26.55 -17.17
N ILE A 113 -7.94 -27.54 -16.98
CA ILE A 113 -6.54 -27.49 -17.42
C ILE A 113 -6.46 -27.69 -18.93
N LEU A 114 -5.83 -26.74 -19.62
CA LEU A 114 -5.71 -26.69 -21.07
C LEU A 114 -4.42 -27.33 -21.59
N CYS A 115 -3.27 -26.96 -21.01
CA CYS A 115 -1.98 -27.55 -21.34
C CYS A 115 -0.96 -27.41 -20.20
N ASP A 116 0.12 -28.19 -20.28
CA ASP A 116 1.27 -28.09 -19.40
C ASP A 116 2.29 -27.11 -20.01
N ILE A 117 2.65 -26.06 -19.28
CA ILE A 117 3.69 -25.10 -19.65
C ILE A 117 4.96 -25.47 -18.90
N GLN A 118 6.06 -25.64 -19.63
CA GLN A 118 7.37 -25.88 -19.07
C GLN A 118 8.22 -24.61 -19.13
N THR A 119 8.88 -24.32 -18.00
CA THR A 119 9.84 -23.23 -17.86
C THR A 119 11.19 -23.80 -17.39
N ASP A 120 12.20 -22.95 -17.31
CA ASP A 120 13.52 -23.30 -16.76
C ASP A 120 13.47 -23.67 -15.25
N LYS A 121 12.39 -23.30 -14.54
CA LYS A 121 12.23 -23.53 -13.10
C LYS A 121 11.23 -24.62 -12.74
N ALA A 122 10.14 -24.76 -13.50
CA ALA A 122 9.06 -25.68 -13.18
C ALA A 122 8.17 -25.98 -14.39
N THR A 123 7.45 -27.10 -14.33
CA THR A 123 6.29 -27.38 -15.18
C THR A 123 5.03 -26.99 -14.43
N MET A 124 4.18 -26.18 -15.05
CA MET A 124 2.97 -25.61 -14.46
C MET A 124 1.79 -25.82 -15.40
N GLU A 125 0.59 -25.98 -14.83
CA GLU A 125 -0.63 -26.23 -15.58
C GLU A 125 -1.33 -24.90 -15.93
N MET A 126 -1.70 -24.73 -17.21
CA MET A 126 -2.46 -23.58 -17.67
C MET A 126 -3.96 -23.88 -17.57
N GLU A 127 -4.66 -23.11 -16.73
CA GLU A 127 -6.10 -23.24 -16.47
C GLU A 127 -6.92 -22.26 -17.34
N SER A 128 -8.10 -22.69 -17.80
CA SER A 128 -9.05 -21.81 -18.49
C SER A 128 -9.78 -20.89 -17.51
N MET A 129 -9.84 -19.61 -17.85
CA MET A 129 -10.55 -18.60 -17.05
C MET A 129 -12.04 -18.49 -17.41
N GLU A 130 -12.44 -19.00 -18.58
CA GLU A 130 -13.78 -18.84 -19.13
C GLU A 130 -14.30 -20.16 -19.74
N ASP A 131 -15.62 -20.24 -19.91
CA ASP A 131 -16.29 -21.36 -20.60
C ASP A 131 -16.24 -21.16 -22.11
N GLY A 132 -16.02 -22.23 -22.88
CA GLY A 132 -15.99 -22.15 -24.33
C GLY A 132 -15.67 -23.48 -25.01
N TYR A 133 -15.24 -23.40 -26.26
CA TYR A 133 -14.76 -24.53 -27.06
C TYR A 133 -13.39 -24.21 -27.64
N LEU A 134 -12.46 -25.17 -27.56
CA LEU A 134 -11.14 -25.01 -28.14
C LEU A 134 -11.24 -25.04 -29.67
N ALA A 135 -11.22 -23.89 -30.32
CA ALA A 135 -11.44 -23.79 -31.76
C ALA A 135 -10.20 -24.17 -32.59
N LYS A 136 -9.00 -23.82 -32.08
CA LYS A 136 -7.74 -24.09 -32.77
C LYS A 136 -6.56 -24.04 -31.80
N ILE A 137 -5.61 -24.94 -31.97
CA ILE A 137 -4.27 -24.84 -31.36
C ILE A 137 -3.37 -24.15 -32.38
N LEU A 138 -2.72 -23.05 -31.98
CA LEU A 138 -1.83 -22.26 -32.82
C LEU A 138 -0.36 -22.66 -32.62
N VAL A 139 -0.04 -23.19 -31.44
CA VAL A 139 1.31 -23.65 -31.08
C VAL A 139 1.24 -25.10 -30.60
N GLU A 140 1.89 -25.98 -31.34
CA GLU A 140 1.88 -27.43 -31.09
C GLU A 140 2.67 -27.79 -29.82
N ALA A 141 2.33 -28.93 -29.23
CA ALA A 141 3.08 -29.47 -28.10
C ALA A 141 4.55 -29.77 -28.51
N GLY A 142 5.48 -29.52 -27.59
CA GLY A 142 6.91 -29.61 -27.82
C GLY A 142 7.53 -28.38 -28.47
N SER A 143 6.77 -27.29 -28.64
CA SER A 143 7.30 -26.00 -29.10
C SER A 143 7.97 -25.25 -27.96
N ASP A 144 9.19 -24.76 -28.21
CA ASP A 144 10.01 -24.01 -27.27
C ASP A 144 10.09 -22.52 -27.65
N MET A 145 10.58 -21.67 -26.74
CA MET A 145 10.86 -20.24 -26.96
C MET A 145 9.63 -19.41 -27.37
N ILE A 146 8.46 -19.69 -26.77
CA ILE A 146 7.23 -18.96 -27.04
C ILE A 146 7.21 -17.72 -26.15
N ALA A 147 7.18 -16.53 -26.76
CA ALA A 147 7.18 -15.28 -26.02
C ALA A 147 5.89 -15.12 -25.18
N VAL A 148 6.02 -14.60 -23.96
CA VAL A 148 4.85 -14.23 -23.15
C VAL A 148 3.98 -13.24 -23.93
N GLY A 149 2.67 -13.50 -23.98
CA GLY A 149 1.70 -12.72 -24.75
C GLY A 149 1.47 -13.20 -26.20
N GLN A 150 2.29 -14.13 -26.72
CA GLN A 150 2.06 -14.73 -28.04
C GLN A 150 0.81 -15.62 -28.02
N PRO A 151 -0.14 -15.49 -28.97
CA PRO A 151 -1.29 -16.38 -29.07
C PRO A 151 -0.89 -17.85 -29.26
N VAL A 152 -1.37 -18.72 -28.38
CA VAL A 152 -1.11 -20.17 -28.39
C VAL A 152 -2.34 -21.00 -28.80
N ALA A 153 -3.55 -20.48 -28.62
CA ALA A 153 -4.79 -21.12 -29.06
C ALA A 153 -5.93 -20.11 -29.30
N VAL A 154 -7.02 -20.59 -29.87
CA VAL A 154 -8.27 -19.85 -30.12
C VAL A 154 -9.42 -20.54 -29.39
N ILE A 155 -10.22 -19.77 -28.65
CA ILE A 155 -11.43 -20.22 -27.96
C ILE A 155 -12.65 -19.52 -28.57
N VAL A 156 -13.74 -20.27 -28.75
CA VAL A 156 -15.03 -19.75 -29.24
C VAL A 156 -16.16 -20.08 -28.28
N GLU A 157 -17.21 -19.26 -28.28
CA GLU A 157 -18.37 -19.43 -27.39
C GLU A 157 -19.28 -20.61 -27.80
N SER A 158 -19.36 -20.91 -29.12
CA SER A 158 -20.25 -21.92 -29.67
C SER A 158 -19.49 -23.02 -30.40
N SER A 159 -19.90 -24.27 -30.21
CA SER A 159 -19.34 -25.43 -30.93
C SER A 159 -19.52 -25.34 -32.45
N GLU A 160 -20.50 -24.58 -32.93
CA GLU A 160 -20.77 -24.38 -34.36
C GLU A 160 -19.68 -23.53 -35.04
N ASP A 161 -19.03 -22.64 -34.28
CA ASP A 161 -18.00 -21.73 -34.81
C ASP A 161 -16.62 -22.39 -34.92
N VAL A 162 -16.39 -23.52 -34.25
CA VAL A 162 -15.11 -24.25 -34.25
C VAL A 162 -14.64 -24.57 -35.67
N ALA A 163 -15.56 -24.97 -36.55
CA ALA A 163 -15.23 -25.35 -37.93
C ALA A 163 -14.68 -24.17 -38.75
N ALA A 164 -15.04 -22.93 -38.42
CA ALA A 164 -14.57 -21.73 -39.11
C ALA A 164 -13.07 -21.47 -38.90
N PHE A 165 -12.48 -22.01 -37.82
CA PHE A 165 -11.08 -21.80 -37.46
C PHE A 165 -10.15 -22.93 -37.93
N ALA A 166 -10.65 -23.90 -38.70
CA ALA A 166 -9.85 -25.02 -39.20
C ALA A 166 -8.61 -24.55 -40.00
N ALA A 167 -8.76 -23.48 -40.80
CA ALA A 167 -7.71 -22.86 -41.59
C ALA A 167 -7.02 -21.64 -40.93
N TYR A 168 -7.39 -21.31 -39.69
CA TYR A 168 -6.83 -20.18 -38.96
C TYR A 168 -5.39 -20.45 -38.54
N THR A 169 -4.50 -19.48 -38.76
CA THR A 169 -3.07 -19.56 -38.47
C THR A 169 -2.60 -18.43 -37.57
N ALA A 170 -1.39 -18.54 -37.02
CA ALA A 170 -0.81 -17.47 -36.20
C ALA A 170 -0.67 -16.13 -36.94
N ALA A 171 -0.64 -16.14 -38.29
CA ALA A 171 -0.63 -14.92 -39.10
C ALA A 171 -1.99 -14.20 -39.12
N ASP A 172 -3.09 -14.94 -38.93
CA ASP A 172 -4.45 -14.39 -38.85
C ASP A 172 -4.73 -13.68 -37.51
N ALA A 173 -3.91 -13.98 -36.48
CA ALA A 173 -4.01 -13.40 -35.13
C ALA A 173 -3.54 -11.94 -35.03
N GLY A 174 -2.90 -11.41 -36.09
CA GLY A 174 -2.41 -10.02 -36.15
C GLY A 174 -1.19 -9.73 -35.26
N THR A 175 -0.49 -8.63 -35.55
CA THR A 175 0.61 -8.11 -34.72
C THR A 175 0.04 -7.16 -33.64
N PRO A 176 0.61 -7.07 -32.42
CA PRO A 176 0.04 -6.23 -31.38
C PRO A 176 0.21 -4.76 -31.75
N ALA A 177 -0.87 -4.08 -32.12
CA ALA A 177 -0.88 -2.63 -32.28
C ALA A 177 -2.28 -2.06 -32.02
N GLY A 178 -2.32 -1.05 -31.15
CA GLY A 178 -3.22 0.08 -31.28
C GLY A 178 -4.60 -0.03 -30.61
N GLU A 179 -4.68 0.55 -29.42
CA GLU A 179 -5.78 1.39 -28.91
C GLU A 179 -7.20 1.12 -29.47
N ALA A 180 -8.05 0.51 -28.63
CA ALA A 180 -9.47 0.35 -28.93
C ALA A 180 -10.27 1.65 -28.67
N PRO A 181 -11.35 1.92 -29.43
CA PRO A 181 -12.14 3.15 -29.33
C PRO A 181 -12.85 3.27 -27.97
N LYS A 182 -12.82 4.48 -27.42
CA LYS A 182 -13.56 4.88 -26.21
C LYS A 182 -15.04 4.53 -26.36
N THR A 183 -15.47 3.52 -25.62
CA THR A 183 -16.85 3.44 -25.14
C THR A 183 -16.85 4.08 -23.76
N GLU A 184 -17.68 5.09 -23.54
CA GLU A 184 -17.87 5.76 -22.25
C GLU A 184 -18.42 4.77 -21.21
N ALA A 185 -17.54 3.95 -20.66
CA ALA A 185 -17.69 3.39 -19.34
C ALA A 185 -17.35 4.51 -18.34
N ALA A 186 -18.17 4.66 -17.30
CA ALA A 186 -17.97 5.66 -16.26
C ALA A 186 -16.51 5.62 -15.77
N THR A 187 -15.77 6.69 -16.07
CA THR A 187 -14.41 6.90 -15.59
C THR A 187 -14.45 6.77 -14.06
N PRO A 188 -13.67 5.87 -13.43
CA PRO A 188 -13.52 5.92 -11.99
C PRO A 188 -13.10 7.35 -11.62
N THR A 189 -13.77 7.95 -10.65
CA THR A 189 -13.50 9.33 -10.23
C THR A 189 -12.00 9.43 -9.96
N ARG A 190 -11.32 10.19 -10.82
CA ARG A 190 -9.87 10.26 -10.88
C ARG A 190 -9.33 10.74 -9.52
N ALA A 191 -8.08 10.38 -9.21
CA ALA A 191 -7.27 10.81 -8.05
C ALA A 191 -7.29 12.32 -7.69
N VAL A 192 -7.85 13.15 -8.58
CA VAL A 192 -7.96 14.60 -8.46
C VAL A 192 -9.44 14.96 -8.48
N THR A 193 -9.95 15.62 -7.44
CA THR A 193 -11.29 16.21 -7.48
C THR A 193 -11.38 17.16 -8.67
N GLU A 194 -12.23 16.85 -9.65
CA GLU A 194 -12.49 17.76 -10.77
C GLU A 194 -13.22 19.00 -10.26
N ARG A 195 -12.60 20.16 -10.42
CA ARG A 195 -13.18 21.49 -10.18
C ARG A 195 -13.30 22.21 -11.54
N PRO A 196 -14.32 23.06 -11.75
CA PRO A 196 -14.53 23.73 -13.03
C PRO A 196 -13.32 24.56 -13.49
N ASP A 197 -13.07 24.58 -14.81
CA ASP A 197 -11.95 25.30 -15.43
C ASP A 197 -12.01 26.80 -15.17
N TYR A 198 -10.98 27.33 -14.51
CA TYR A 198 -10.82 28.76 -14.21
C TYR A 198 -10.29 29.52 -15.43
N ARG A 199 -10.84 30.72 -15.68
CA ARG A 199 -10.39 31.63 -16.75
C ARG A 199 -9.47 32.70 -16.16
N PRO A 200 -8.26 32.90 -16.70
CA PRO A 200 -7.28 33.85 -16.17
C PRO A 200 -7.69 35.31 -16.42
N THR A 201 -7.33 36.18 -15.48
CA THR A 201 -7.40 37.65 -15.60
C THR A 201 -5.95 38.20 -15.61
N PRO A 202 -5.65 39.46 -16.05
CA PRO A 202 -4.26 39.92 -16.19
C PRO A 202 -3.59 40.28 -14.86
N ALA A 203 -2.29 39.96 -14.79
CA ALA A 203 -1.44 39.98 -13.60
C ALA A 203 -1.29 41.33 -12.89
N GLN A 204 -1.22 41.29 -11.55
CA GLN A 204 -0.63 42.34 -10.72
C GLN A 204 0.43 41.78 -9.76
N GLY A 205 1.60 42.45 -9.73
CA GLY A 205 2.52 42.53 -8.59
C GLY A 205 3.30 41.28 -8.17
N VAL A 206 4.61 41.29 -8.37
CA VAL A 206 5.56 40.26 -7.90
C VAL A 206 5.88 40.48 -6.41
N PRO A 207 5.60 39.55 -5.48
CA PRO A 207 6.15 39.61 -4.12
C PRO A 207 7.66 39.35 -4.15
N LEU A 208 8.40 39.91 -3.20
CA LEU A 208 9.86 39.81 -3.10
C LEU A 208 10.29 38.34 -2.90
N ARG A 209 10.68 37.70 -4.00
CA ARG A 209 11.24 36.35 -4.09
C ARG A 209 12.68 36.33 -3.60
N THR A 210 12.93 35.73 -2.45
CA THR A 210 14.28 35.28 -2.08
C THR A 210 14.25 33.78 -1.88
N SER A 211 15.03 33.05 -2.69
CA SER A 211 15.11 31.59 -2.75
C SER A 211 15.81 30.94 -1.54
N ARG A 212 15.65 31.51 -0.34
CA ARG A 212 16.32 31.02 0.87
C ARG A 212 15.34 30.19 1.70
N ALA A 213 15.72 28.94 1.97
CA ALA A 213 15.01 28.13 2.97
C ALA A 213 15.12 28.76 4.37
N PRO A 214 14.13 28.54 5.24
CA PRO A 214 14.25 28.94 6.64
C PRO A 214 15.45 28.26 7.33
N ALA A 215 16.03 28.95 8.31
CA ALA A 215 17.28 28.52 8.97
C ALA A 215 17.19 27.18 9.72
N ASN A 216 15.98 26.68 10.00
CA ASN A 216 15.73 25.50 10.83
C ASN A 216 15.22 24.28 10.05
N VAL A 217 15.10 24.36 8.71
CA VAL A 217 14.65 23.26 7.87
C VAL A 217 15.81 22.75 7.03
N GLU A 218 16.03 21.44 7.04
CA GLU A 218 17.07 20.82 6.24
C GLU A 218 16.74 20.96 4.75
N VAL A 219 17.69 21.46 3.97
CA VAL A 219 17.58 21.52 2.51
C VAL A 219 18.48 20.44 1.95
N ALA A 220 17.98 19.70 0.96
CA ALA A 220 18.80 18.75 0.23
C ALA A 220 20.01 19.44 -0.40
N GLU A 221 21.20 18.99 -0.02
CA GLU A 221 22.43 19.36 -0.69
C GLU A 221 22.63 18.44 -1.90
N PRO A 222 23.13 18.97 -3.04
CA PRO A 222 23.49 18.12 -4.16
C PRO A 222 24.51 17.07 -3.72
N ALA A 223 24.36 15.84 -4.21
CA ALA A 223 25.34 14.80 -3.98
C ALA A 223 26.72 15.27 -4.46
N GLY A 224 27.70 15.25 -3.54
CA GLY A 224 29.09 15.57 -3.88
C GLY A 224 29.69 14.57 -4.87
N PRO A 225 30.80 14.91 -5.54
CA PRO A 225 31.43 14.06 -6.55
C PRO A 225 31.90 12.69 -6.02
N ASP A 226 32.04 12.56 -4.70
CA ASP A 226 32.42 11.32 -4.01
C ASP A 226 31.20 10.53 -3.46
N ALA A 227 29.96 10.90 -3.83
CA ALA A 227 28.78 10.18 -3.37
C ALA A 227 28.72 8.79 -4.02
N GLU A 228 28.51 7.77 -3.20
CA GLU A 228 28.34 6.41 -3.68
C GLU A 228 26.85 6.04 -3.71
N MET A 229 26.47 5.20 -4.67
CA MET A 229 25.11 4.71 -4.78
C MET A 229 24.84 3.66 -3.70
N MET A 230 23.66 3.73 -3.10
CA MET A 230 23.16 2.74 -2.14
C MET A 230 21.68 2.52 -2.39
N THR A 231 21.26 1.25 -2.45
CA THR A 231 19.83 0.93 -2.52
C THR A 231 19.14 1.24 -1.20
N VAL A 232 17.85 1.56 -1.23
CA VAL A 232 17.05 1.73 0.01
C VAL A 232 17.08 0.46 0.86
N ARG A 233 17.07 -0.72 0.21
CA ARG A 233 17.20 -2.02 0.90
C ARG A 233 18.50 -2.11 1.69
N ASP A 234 19.64 -1.81 1.06
CA ASP A 234 20.95 -1.90 1.72
C ASP A 234 21.12 -0.80 2.79
N ALA A 235 20.47 0.34 2.61
CA ALA A 235 20.41 1.41 3.60
C ALA A 235 19.71 0.96 4.89
N ILE A 236 18.57 0.27 4.77
CA ILE A 236 17.85 -0.29 5.93
C ILE A 236 18.62 -1.46 6.54
N ASN A 237 19.16 -2.36 5.71
CA ASN A 237 19.95 -3.50 6.18
C ASN A 237 21.17 -3.04 7.01
N SER A 238 21.92 -2.05 6.50
CA SER A 238 23.09 -1.51 7.21
C SER A 238 22.70 -0.80 8.51
N ALA A 239 21.59 -0.05 8.53
CA ALA A 239 21.06 0.55 9.75
C ALA A 239 20.73 -0.52 10.81
N LEU A 240 20.00 -1.58 10.43
CA LEU A 240 19.68 -2.70 11.34
C LEU A 240 20.95 -3.36 11.88
N ALA A 241 21.89 -3.69 10.99
CA ALA A 241 23.13 -4.34 11.39
C ALA A 241 23.96 -3.49 12.36
N GLU A 242 24.03 -2.17 12.15
CA GLU A 242 24.78 -1.27 13.01
C GLU A 242 24.12 -1.09 14.38
N GLU A 243 22.79 -0.94 14.44
CA GLU A 243 22.10 -0.79 15.73
C GLU A 243 22.08 -2.10 16.52
N MET A 244 22.00 -3.26 15.86
CA MET A 244 22.14 -4.57 16.51
C MET A 244 23.57 -4.82 17.04
N GLU A 245 24.59 -4.31 16.34
CA GLU A 245 25.98 -4.35 16.81
C GLU A 245 26.22 -3.39 17.97
N ARG A 246 25.56 -2.23 17.96
CA ARG A 246 25.68 -1.19 18.98
C ARG A 246 24.98 -1.56 20.29
N ASP A 247 23.85 -2.24 20.24
CA ASP A 247 23.02 -2.53 21.42
C ASP A 247 22.55 -3.99 21.42
N GLU A 248 23.02 -4.76 22.41
CA GLU A 248 22.70 -6.19 22.56
C GLU A 248 21.22 -6.47 22.80
N LYS A 249 20.44 -5.44 23.20
CA LYS A 249 19.00 -5.53 23.45
C LYS A 249 18.16 -5.46 22.18
N VAL A 250 18.75 -5.04 21.06
CA VAL A 250 18.04 -4.89 19.77
C VAL A 250 17.93 -6.24 19.10
N TYR A 251 16.75 -6.68 18.67
CA TYR A 251 16.64 -7.93 17.90
C TYR A 251 15.56 -7.81 16.85
N VAL A 252 15.63 -8.62 15.80
CA VAL A 252 14.64 -8.63 14.73
C VAL A 252 13.75 -9.87 14.88
N MET A 253 12.44 -9.69 14.71
CA MET A 253 11.50 -10.80 14.65
C MET A 253 10.42 -10.56 13.59
N GLY A 254 10.00 -11.62 12.91
CA GLY A 254 8.94 -11.57 11.91
C GLY A 254 8.93 -12.82 11.06
N GLU A 255 8.02 -12.85 10.09
CA GLU A 255 7.95 -13.94 9.11
C GLU A 255 9.14 -13.83 8.15
N GLU A 256 9.85 -14.95 7.96
CA GLU A 256 10.94 -15.09 6.98
C GLU A 256 12.18 -14.21 7.18
N VAL A 257 12.31 -13.51 8.31
CA VAL A 257 13.43 -12.59 8.60
C VAL A 257 14.77 -13.29 8.80
N GLY A 258 14.76 -14.57 9.17
CA GLY A 258 15.93 -15.38 9.49
C GLY A 258 16.45 -16.17 8.29
N GLU A 259 16.04 -17.43 8.17
CA GLU A 259 16.60 -18.39 7.20
C GLU A 259 16.37 -17.97 5.74
N TYR A 260 15.19 -17.41 5.45
CA TYR A 260 14.87 -16.88 4.13
C TYR A 260 15.51 -15.51 3.85
N GLN A 261 16.23 -14.95 4.83
CA GLN A 261 16.97 -13.70 4.74
C GLN A 261 16.08 -12.48 4.48
N GLY A 262 14.82 -12.54 4.90
CA GLY A 262 13.79 -11.52 4.71
C GLY A 262 13.02 -11.72 3.41
N ALA A 263 11.69 -11.57 3.46
CA ALA A 263 10.81 -11.65 2.29
C ALA A 263 11.31 -10.78 1.12
N TYR A 264 11.67 -9.53 1.45
CA TYR A 264 12.23 -8.55 0.50
C TYR A 264 13.74 -8.34 0.63
N LYS A 265 14.43 -9.27 1.30
CA LYS A 265 15.89 -9.28 1.52
C LYS A 265 16.44 -8.10 2.34
N ILE A 266 15.60 -7.45 3.14
CA ILE A 266 15.99 -6.37 4.07
C ILE A 266 16.87 -6.90 5.20
N THR A 267 16.61 -8.10 5.70
CA THR A 267 17.35 -8.71 6.82
C THR A 267 18.47 -9.67 6.36
N ARG A 268 18.87 -9.58 5.09
CA ARG A 268 19.91 -10.43 4.49
C ARG A 268 21.20 -10.37 5.30
N GLY A 269 21.75 -11.55 5.62
CA GLY A 269 23.00 -11.69 6.37
C GLY A 269 22.89 -11.48 7.89
N LEU A 270 21.76 -11.00 8.43
CA LEU A 270 21.65 -10.69 9.86
C LEU A 270 21.67 -11.95 10.73
N LEU A 271 20.99 -13.02 10.33
CA LEU A 271 20.99 -14.29 11.06
C LEU A 271 22.40 -14.88 11.15
N GLN A 272 23.15 -14.84 10.05
CA GLN A 272 24.53 -15.33 10.00
C GLN A 272 25.47 -14.50 10.86
N LYS A 273 25.24 -13.18 10.94
CA LYS A 273 26.06 -12.25 11.74
C LYS A 273 25.75 -12.32 13.24
N PHE A 274 24.48 -12.39 13.62
CA PHE A 274 24.05 -12.23 15.03
C PHE A 274 23.48 -13.49 15.69
N GLY A 275 23.21 -14.53 14.90
CA GLY A 275 22.71 -15.81 15.38
C GLY A 275 21.20 -15.84 15.68
N PRO A 276 20.66 -17.03 15.95
CA PRO A 276 19.22 -17.28 16.12
C PRO A 276 18.63 -16.70 17.41
N THR A 277 19.44 -16.11 18.29
CA THR A 277 19.00 -15.41 19.50
C THR A 277 18.79 -13.91 19.30
N ARG A 278 19.05 -13.41 18.09
CA ARG A 278 18.92 -11.99 17.73
C ARG A 278 18.12 -11.77 16.45
N VAL A 279 17.86 -12.83 15.69
CA VAL A 279 17.00 -12.85 14.51
C VAL A 279 16.04 -14.04 14.63
N TYR A 280 14.76 -13.78 14.81
CA TYR A 280 13.74 -14.79 15.10
C TYR A 280 12.73 -14.89 13.96
N ASP A 281 12.73 -16.02 13.24
CA ASP A 281 11.62 -16.40 12.37
C ASP A 281 10.39 -16.74 13.21
N THR A 282 9.22 -16.24 12.79
CA THR A 282 7.95 -16.44 13.48
C THR A 282 6.99 -17.27 12.64
N PRO A 283 6.02 -17.98 13.26
CA PRO A 283 4.83 -18.43 12.55
C PRO A 283 4.03 -17.25 12.00
N ILE A 284 3.16 -17.51 11.02
CA ILE A 284 2.25 -16.52 10.41
C ILE A 284 1.12 -16.20 11.40
N THR A 285 1.44 -15.37 12.39
CA THR A 285 0.61 -15.06 13.56
C THR A 285 0.92 -13.65 14.05
N GLU A 286 0.60 -12.66 13.23
CA GLU A 286 0.96 -11.25 13.39
C GLU A 286 0.61 -10.72 14.78
N ALA A 287 -0.61 -10.98 15.26
CA ALA A 287 -1.00 -10.60 16.61
C ALA A 287 -0.11 -11.24 17.69
N GLY A 288 0.19 -12.53 17.53
CA GLY A 288 0.98 -13.31 18.50
C GLY A 288 2.40 -12.78 18.64
N PHE A 289 3.13 -12.70 17.53
CA PHE A 289 4.53 -12.25 17.59
C PHE A 289 4.65 -10.76 17.93
N THR A 290 3.68 -9.93 17.53
CA THR A 290 3.64 -8.52 17.92
C THR A 290 3.43 -8.37 19.42
N GLY A 291 2.52 -9.15 20.02
CA GLY A 291 2.31 -9.17 21.47
C GLY A 291 3.56 -9.63 22.23
N ILE A 292 4.29 -10.62 21.71
CA ILE A 292 5.60 -11.04 22.26
C ILE A 292 6.61 -9.89 22.18
N GLY A 293 6.71 -9.23 21.04
CA GLY A 293 7.56 -8.04 20.86
C GLY A 293 7.24 -6.97 21.92
N VAL A 294 5.99 -6.55 22.02
CA VAL A 294 5.55 -5.55 23.02
C VAL A 294 5.89 -5.99 24.45
N GLY A 295 5.60 -7.25 24.82
CA GLY A 295 5.92 -7.77 26.14
C GLY A 295 7.42 -7.77 26.44
N SER A 296 8.25 -8.06 25.44
CA SER A 296 9.71 -8.00 25.57
C SER A 296 10.23 -6.56 25.70
N ALA A 297 9.57 -5.60 25.05
CA ALA A 297 9.90 -4.19 25.17
C ALA A 297 9.62 -3.67 26.59
N PHE A 298 8.51 -4.09 27.20
CA PHE A 298 8.23 -3.79 28.62
C PHE A 298 9.28 -4.37 29.57
N ALA A 299 9.90 -5.50 29.20
CA ALA A 299 11.00 -6.11 29.93
C ALA A 299 12.38 -5.45 29.65
N GLY A 300 12.41 -4.40 28.82
CA GLY A 300 13.61 -3.61 28.55
C GLY A 300 14.43 -4.04 27.34
N LEU A 301 13.92 -4.95 26.51
CA LEU A 301 14.49 -5.23 25.18
C LEU A 301 14.04 -4.19 24.14
N LYS A 302 14.64 -4.22 22.95
CA LYS A 302 14.36 -3.31 21.83
C LYS A 302 14.01 -4.07 20.55
N PRO A 303 12.82 -4.69 20.49
CA PRO A 303 12.42 -5.45 19.32
C PRO A 303 12.22 -4.56 18.09
N VAL A 304 12.68 -5.05 16.96
CA VAL A 304 12.30 -4.61 15.61
C VAL A 304 11.38 -5.69 15.04
N VAL A 305 10.09 -5.43 15.10
CA VAL A 305 9.02 -6.32 14.63
C VAL A 305 8.74 -6.02 13.16
N GLU A 306 8.93 -7.03 12.31
CA GLU A 306 8.68 -6.94 10.87
C GLU A 306 7.33 -7.56 10.52
N PHE A 307 6.49 -6.77 9.85
CA PHE A 307 5.34 -7.27 9.10
C PHE A 307 5.75 -7.42 7.64
N MET A 308 5.41 -8.56 7.03
CA MET A 308 5.71 -8.79 5.62
C MET A 308 5.13 -7.69 4.73
N THR A 309 3.91 -7.22 5.04
CA THR A 309 3.38 -5.93 4.58
C THR A 309 2.54 -5.30 5.69
N PHE A 310 2.37 -3.97 5.68
CA PHE A 310 1.51 -3.30 6.66
C PHE A 310 0.02 -3.67 6.54
N ASN A 311 -0.41 -4.27 5.42
CA ASN A 311 -1.75 -4.85 5.31
C ASN A 311 -2.00 -5.88 6.41
N PHE A 312 -0.99 -6.69 6.71
CA PHE A 312 -1.06 -7.76 7.70
C PHE A 312 -0.95 -7.24 9.14
N ALA A 313 -0.34 -6.07 9.33
CA ALA A 313 -0.33 -5.38 10.62
C ALA A 313 -1.74 -5.07 11.15
N MET A 314 -2.77 -5.07 10.30
CA MET A 314 -4.17 -4.97 10.75
C MET A 314 -4.56 -6.08 11.73
N GLN A 315 -4.02 -7.29 11.59
CA GLN A 315 -4.26 -8.38 12.55
C GLN A 315 -3.67 -8.07 13.93
N ALA A 316 -2.59 -7.28 13.98
CA ALA A 316 -1.83 -6.96 15.18
C ALA A 316 -2.06 -5.53 15.72
N ILE A 317 -2.98 -4.77 15.10
CA ILE A 317 -3.14 -3.34 15.38
C ILE A 317 -3.51 -3.05 16.84
N ASP A 318 -4.20 -3.98 17.52
CA ASP A 318 -4.51 -3.86 18.95
C ASP A 318 -3.24 -3.82 19.81
N HIS A 319 -2.23 -4.63 19.49
CA HIS A 319 -0.95 -4.58 20.19
C HIS A 319 -0.17 -3.31 19.87
N ILE A 320 -0.18 -2.85 18.62
CA ILE A 320 0.49 -1.59 18.23
C ILE A 320 -0.14 -0.40 18.97
N VAL A 321 -1.48 -0.34 19.03
CA VAL A 321 -2.22 0.82 19.55
C VAL A 321 -2.45 0.73 21.06
N ASN A 322 -3.09 -0.33 21.53
CA ASN A 322 -3.52 -0.41 22.93
C ASN A 322 -2.40 -0.89 23.85
N SER A 323 -1.58 -1.84 23.38
CA SER A 323 -0.49 -2.36 24.20
C SER A 323 0.76 -1.47 24.13
N ALA A 324 1.23 -1.07 22.95
CA ALA A 324 2.46 -0.28 22.84
C ALA A 324 2.22 1.22 23.07
N ALA A 325 1.51 1.88 22.15
CA ALA A 325 1.41 3.35 22.11
C ALA A 325 0.91 3.99 23.41
N LYS A 326 -0.12 3.40 24.03
CA LYS A 326 -0.81 4.02 25.17
C LYS A 326 -0.17 3.69 26.52
N THR A 327 0.73 2.72 26.60
CA THR A 327 1.19 2.17 27.89
C THR A 327 2.05 3.14 28.68
N LEU A 328 2.92 3.92 28.05
CA LEU A 328 3.71 4.94 28.76
C LEU A 328 2.80 5.94 29.48
N TYR A 329 1.73 6.37 28.81
CA TYR A 329 0.75 7.28 29.38
C TYR A 329 -0.07 6.61 30.50
N MET A 330 -0.65 5.43 30.25
CA MET A 330 -1.50 4.72 31.22
C MET A 330 -0.73 4.29 32.48
N SER A 331 0.56 4.00 32.34
CA SER A 331 1.45 3.66 33.46
C SER A 331 2.05 4.88 34.15
N ALA A 332 1.64 6.10 33.77
CA ALA A 332 2.19 7.36 34.30
C ALA A 332 3.73 7.43 34.22
N GLY A 333 4.29 6.99 33.08
CA GLY A 333 5.73 7.02 32.80
C GLY A 333 6.54 5.86 33.38
N GLN A 334 5.89 4.85 33.98
CA GLN A 334 6.59 3.72 34.61
C GLN A 334 7.04 2.65 33.62
N ILE A 335 6.29 2.45 32.52
CA ILE A 335 6.55 1.41 31.53
C ILE A 335 6.74 2.06 30.16
N SER A 336 7.97 2.03 29.65
CA SER A 336 8.27 2.41 28.27
C SER A 336 8.12 1.23 27.31
N CYS A 337 8.00 1.53 26.01
CA CYS A 337 7.86 0.54 24.97
C CYS A 337 8.79 0.90 23.79
N SER A 338 10.10 0.75 24.01
CA SER A 338 11.12 1.05 23.00
C SER A 338 11.14 -0.08 21.96
N MET A 339 10.50 0.16 20.82
CA MET A 339 10.39 -0.83 19.76
C MET A 339 10.05 -0.19 18.42
N VAL A 340 10.34 -0.93 17.34
CA VAL A 340 10.02 -0.51 15.97
C VAL A 340 9.13 -1.55 15.31
N PHE A 341 7.99 -1.13 14.77
CA PHE A 341 7.18 -1.89 13.83
C PHE A 341 7.56 -1.45 12.42
N ARG A 342 8.07 -2.35 11.57
CA ARG A 342 8.51 -2.03 10.21
C ARG A 342 7.93 -2.97 9.16
N GLY A 343 8.02 -2.56 7.90
CA GLY A 343 7.57 -3.32 6.74
C GLY A 343 7.17 -2.40 5.57
N PRO A 344 6.98 -2.95 4.37
CA PRO A 344 6.49 -2.18 3.23
C PRO A 344 5.02 -1.79 3.43
N ASN A 345 4.69 -0.57 3.00
CA ASN A 345 3.39 0.08 3.12
C ASN A 345 2.99 0.75 1.80
N GLY A 346 1.68 0.73 1.49
CA GLY A 346 1.14 1.33 0.29
C GLY A 346 1.11 0.36 -0.90
N ALA A 347 1.02 0.92 -2.10
CA ALA A 347 0.87 0.14 -3.32
C ALA A 347 2.19 -0.51 -3.77
N ALA A 348 2.07 -1.72 -4.29
CA ALA A 348 3.12 -2.42 -5.04
C ALA A 348 2.67 -2.55 -6.51
N ALA A 349 3.17 -3.55 -7.25
CA ALA A 349 2.79 -3.79 -8.64
C ALA A 349 1.97 -5.08 -8.78
N GLY A 350 0.70 -4.96 -9.18
CA GLY A 350 -0.15 -6.11 -9.51
C GLY A 350 -0.53 -7.00 -8.31
N VAL A 351 -0.50 -6.47 -7.08
CA VAL A 351 -0.79 -7.27 -5.87
C VAL A 351 -2.27 -7.23 -5.44
N GLY A 352 -3.09 -6.47 -6.18
CA GLY A 352 -4.52 -6.36 -5.95
C GLY A 352 -4.89 -5.66 -4.63
N ALA A 353 -6.16 -5.77 -4.25
CA ALA A 353 -6.77 -4.89 -3.25
C ALA A 353 -6.23 -5.07 -1.82
N GLN A 354 -5.99 -6.31 -1.39
CA GLN A 354 -5.64 -6.63 0.02
C GLN A 354 -4.16 -6.46 0.36
N HIS A 355 -3.33 -6.09 -0.63
CA HIS A 355 -1.89 -5.94 -0.48
C HIS A 355 -1.38 -4.53 -0.82
N SER A 356 -2.29 -3.59 -1.10
CA SER A 356 -1.93 -2.27 -1.63
C SER A 356 -2.28 -1.09 -0.71
N GLN A 357 -2.72 -1.35 0.52
CA GLN A 357 -3.24 -0.29 1.39
C GLN A 357 -2.11 0.51 2.04
N CYS A 358 -2.26 1.84 2.04
CA CYS A 358 -1.42 2.75 2.80
C CYS A 358 -2.04 3.03 4.17
N PHE A 359 -1.29 2.78 5.24
CA PHE A 359 -1.69 2.92 6.65
C PHE A 359 -1.16 4.19 7.32
N ALA A 360 -0.53 5.08 6.56
CA ALA A 360 0.01 6.36 7.02
C ALA A 360 -0.99 7.14 7.90
N ALA A 361 -2.19 7.40 7.37
CA ALA A 361 -3.24 8.13 8.06
C ALA A 361 -3.74 7.42 9.33
N TRP A 362 -3.83 6.09 9.29
CA TRP A 362 -4.29 5.30 10.44
C TRP A 362 -3.33 5.44 11.62
N TYR A 363 -2.05 5.15 11.41
CA TYR A 363 -1.09 5.18 12.50
C TYR A 363 -0.77 6.60 12.97
N MET A 364 -0.74 7.60 12.08
CA MET A 364 -0.47 8.99 12.50
C MET A 364 -1.58 9.58 13.38
N SER A 365 -2.79 9.00 13.33
CA SER A 365 -3.92 9.43 14.17
C SER A 365 -3.78 9.01 15.65
N VAL A 366 -2.86 8.11 15.98
CA VAL A 366 -2.78 7.46 17.31
C VAL A 366 -1.77 8.17 18.23
N PRO A 367 -2.21 8.78 19.35
CA PRO A 367 -1.30 9.30 20.36
C PRO A 367 -0.46 8.21 21.02
N GLY A 368 0.81 8.53 21.28
CA GLY A 368 1.80 7.60 21.82
C GLY A 368 2.63 6.88 20.75
N LEU A 369 2.21 6.89 19.48
CA LEU A 369 3.06 6.48 18.37
C LEU A 369 3.88 7.66 17.83
N LYS A 370 5.02 7.33 17.24
CA LYS A 370 5.68 8.14 16.20
C LYS A 370 5.64 7.36 14.89
N VAL A 371 5.42 8.05 13.78
CA VAL A 371 5.20 7.41 12.47
C VAL A 371 6.12 8.03 11.43
N LEU A 372 6.96 7.19 10.83
CA LEU A 372 8.01 7.57 9.88
C LEU A 372 7.69 6.93 8.51
N ALA A 373 8.00 7.65 7.43
CA ALA A 373 7.79 7.20 6.05
C ALA A 373 8.96 7.68 5.16
N PRO A 374 10.08 6.95 5.13
CA PRO A 374 11.27 7.33 4.36
C PRO A 374 11.03 7.29 2.85
N TRP A 375 11.80 8.09 2.11
CA TRP A 375 11.82 8.06 0.64
C TRP A 375 13.19 7.63 0.09
N SER A 376 14.27 8.31 0.48
CA SER A 376 15.61 8.04 -0.05
C SER A 376 16.41 7.05 0.81
N SER A 377 17.55 6.57 0.31
CA SER A 377 18.48 5.75 1.10
C SER A 377 19.02 6.48 2.34
N GLU A 378 19.24 7.80 2.25
CA GLU A 378 19.65 8.61 3.41
C GLU A 378 18.54 8.65 4.47
N ASP A 379 17.30 8.92 4.05
CA ASP A 379 16.14 8.91 4.95
C ASP A 379 15.98 7.54 5.59
N ALA A 380 16.05 6.48 4.77
CA ALA A 380 15.81 5.12 5.20
C ALA A 380 16.82 4.70 6.27
N ARG A 381 18.12 4.91 6.01
CA ARG A 381 19.18 4.60 6.95
C ARG A 381 19.09 5.46 8.22
N GLY A 382 19.02 6.78 8.06
CA GLY A 382 19.07 7.70 9.19
C GLY A 382 17.85 7.62 10.10
N LEU A 383 16.65 7.50 9.54
CA LEU A 383 15.41 7.37 10.32
C LEU A 383 15.29 6.00 10.99
N MET A 384 15.77 4.91 10.38
CA MET A 384 15.76 3.59 11.01
C MET A 384 16.64 3.58 12.26
N LYS A 385 17.83 4.20 12.18
CA LYS A 385 18.73 4.35 13.33
C LYS A 385 18.10 5.21 14.42
N SER A 386 17.48 6.34 14.06
CA SER A 386 16.71 7.15 15.02
C SER A 386 15.56 6.37 15.66
N ALA A 387 14.83 5.56 14.87
CA ALA A 387 13.70 4.78 15.35
C ALA A 387 14.11 3.74 16.40
N ILE A 388 15.19 2.98 16.16
CA ILE A 388 15.68 1.96 17.10
C ILE A 388 16.25 2.59 18.38
N ARG A 389 16.78 3.81 18.29
CA ARG A 389 17.31 4.55 19.44
C ARG A 389 16.22 5.21 20.29
N ASP A 390 15.02 5.36 19.76
CA ASP A 390 13.92 6.04 20.42
C ASP A 390 13.31 5.18 21.55
N PRO A 391 12.95 5.76 22.72
CA PRO A 391 12.38 5.01 23.83
C PRO A 391 10.87 4.68 23.66
N ASP A 392 10.22 5.21 22.63
CA ASP A 392 8.78 5.09 22.36
C ASP A 392 8.52 4.15 21.17
N PRO A 393 7.28 3.65 20.99
CA PRO A 393 6.95 2.78 19.87
C PRO A 393 6.90 3.55 18.54
N ILE A 394 7.67 3.08 17.58
CA ILE A 394 7.77 3.65 16.23
C ILE A 394 7.06 2.76 15.22
N VAL A 395 6.25 3.36 14.35
CA VAL A 395 5.79 2.73 13.11
C VAL A 395 6.62 3.27 11.95
N TYR A 396 7.29 2.36 11.24
CA TYR A 396 8.23 2.66 10.17
C TYR A 396 7.70 2.14 8.83
N LEU A 397 7.06 3.03 8.07
CA LEU A 397 6.32 2.71 6.85
C LEU A 397 7.23 2.80 5.62
N GLU A 398 7.77 1.65 5.22
CA GLU A 398 8.63 1.55 4.04
C GLU A 398 7.79 1.45 2.77
N ASN A 399 8.43 1.32 1.61
CA ASN A 399 7.74 1.11 0.35
C ASN A 399 8.47 0.07 -0.49
N GLU A 400 7.73 -0.94 -0.97
CA GLU A 400 8.31 -2.08 -1.69
C GLU A 400 9.04 -1.63 -2.96
N LEU A 401 8.43 -0.73 -3.73
CA LEU A 401 8.96 -0.26 -5.00
C LEU A 401 10.23 0.58 -4.82
N LEU A 402 10.46 1.16 -3.63
CA LEU A 402 11.69 1.89 -3.33
C LEU A 402 12.86 0.98 -2.97
N TYR A 403 12.64 -0.28 -2.57
CA TYR A 403 13.73 -1.14 -2.09
C TYR A 403 14.87 -1.35 -3.09
N GLY A 404 14.53 -1.44 -4.37
CA GLY A 404 15.50 -1.60 -5.45
C GLY A 404 16.08 -0.29 -5.98
N GLU A 405 15.51 0.85 -5.59
CA GLU A 405 15.96 2.17 -6.08
C GLU A 405 17.28 2.55 -5.41
N GLU A 406 18.19 3.10 -6.22
CA GLU A 406 19.50 3.56 -5.78
C GLU A 406 19.51 5.08 -5.64
N PHE A 407 20.08 5.56 -4.53
CA PHE A 407 20.28 6.97 -4.28
C PHE A 407 21.75 7.25 -4.01
N PRO A 408 22.28 8.41 -4.43
CA PRO A 408 23.58 8.86 -3.98
C PRO A 408 23.55 9.15 -2.48
N VAL A 409 24.50 8.58 -1.73
CA VAL A 409 24.60 8.74 -0.28
C VAL A 409 25.92 9.42 0.07
N SER A 410 25.83 10.50 0.86
CA SER A 410 27.00 11.26 1.30
C SER A 410 27.90 10.45 2.26
N LYS A 411 29.18 10.83 2.36
CA LYS A 411 30.10 10.25 3.36
C LYS A 411 29.55 10.38 4.79
N LYS A 412 28.90 11.51 5.10
CA LYS A 412 28.23 11.75 6.40
C LYS A 412 27.09 10.75 6.61
N ALA A 413 26.26 10.53 5.60
CA ALA A 413 25.13 9.61 5.68
C ALA A 413 25.52 8.12 5.79
N LYS A 414 26.80 7.78 5.57
CA LYS A 414 27.38 6.45 5.80
C LYS A 414 27.99 6.26 7.19
N ASP A 415 28.13 7.34 7.96
CA ASP A 415 28.69 7.25 9.30
C ASP A 415 27.79 6.38 10.21
N LYS A 416 28.39 5.60 11.12
CA LYS A 416 27.65 4.72 12.04
C LYS A 416 26.81 5.49 13.07
N ASP A 417 27.11 6.76 13.30
CA ASP A 417 26.36 7.64 14.18
C ASP A 417 25.40 8.57 13.43
N PHE A 418 25.35 8.48 12.09
CA PHE A 418 24.39 9.22 11.29
C PHE A 418 22.95 8.87 11.69
N VAL A 419 22.19 9.89 12.03
CA VAL A 419 20.78 9.82 12.41
C VAL A 419 20.05 10.99 11.78
N VAL A 420 18.80 10.76 11.38
CA VAL A 420 17.90 11.82 10.91
C VAL A 420 16.91 12.13 12.04
N PRO A 421 16.76 13.39 12.48
CA PRO A 421 15.87 13.73 13.58
C PRO A 421 14.41 13.41 13.25
N ILE A 422 13.74 12.67 14.14
CA ILE A 422 12.29 12.42 14.04
C ILE A 422 11.55 13.74 14.23
N GLY A 423 10.52 13.97 13.42
CA GLY A 423 9.71 15.19 13.44
C GLY A 423 10.27 16.33 12.61
N LYS A 424 11.24 16.05 11.74
CA LYS A 424 11.83 17.05 10.83
C LYS A 424 11.67 16.65 9.37
N ALA A 425 11.06 17.55 8.61
CA ALA A 425 10.93 17.45 7.16
C ALA A 425 12.23 17.91 6.48
N LYS A 426 12.35 17.60 5.19
CA LYS A 426 13.43 18.04 4.31
C LYS A 426 12.87 18.71 3.07
N ILE A 427 13.44 19.85 2.70
CA ILE A 427 13.17 20.49 1.41
C ILE A 427 14.08 19.82 0.37
N GLU A 428 13.51 18.96 -0.46
CA GLU A 428 14.25 18.23 -1.50
C GLU A 428 14.57 19.10 -2.71
N ARG A 429 13.75 20.13 -2.94
CA ARG A 429 13.94 21.10 -4.01
C ARG A 429 13.40 22.45 -3.58
N LEU A 430 14.18 23.52 -3.77
CA LEU A 430 13.73 24.88 -3.55
C LEU A 430 12.83 25.36 -4.70
N GLY A 431 11.83 26.16 -4.37
CA GLY A 431 11.01 26.89 -5.35
C GLY A 431 10.23 28.03 -4.71
N ASP A 432 9.56 28.82 -5.55
CA ASP A 432 8.94 30.09 -5.15
C ASP A 432 7.47 30.22 -5.61
N ASP A 433 7.01 29.40 -6.56
CA ASP A 433 5.68 29.55 -7.17
C ASP A 433 4.61 28.66 -6.52
N ALA A 434 4.98 27.50 -5.96
CA ALA A 434 4.08 26.64 -5.16
C ALA A 434 4.87 25.66 -4.29
N THR A 435 4.27 25.24 -3.18
CA THR A 435 4.77 24.17 -2.31
C THR A 435 4.07 22.85 -2.62
N ILE A 436 4.85 21.78 -2.78
CA ILE A 436 4.39 20.39 -2.90
C ILE A 436 4.85 19.63 -1.66
N VAL A 437 3.91 19.16 -0.84
CA VAL A 437 4.19 18.34 0.35
C VAL A 437 3.89 16.88 0.04
N SER A 438 4.86 16.00 0.31
CA SER A 438 4.74 14.57 0.03
C SER A 438 5.55 13.73 1.02
N PHE A 439 5.35 12.42 1.01
CA PHE A 439 6.15 11.44 1.75
C PHE A 439 6.34 10.16 0.92
N SER A 440 7.29 9.31 1.33
CA SER A 440 7.59 8.03 0.66
C SER A 440 7.77 8.18 -0.86
N LYS A 441 7.32 7.20 -1.65
CA LYS A 441 7.52 7.14 -3.11
C LYS A 441 7.01 8.38 -3.86
N CYS A 442 5.94 9.03 -3.38
CA CYS A 442 5.40 10.24 -4.01
C CYS A 442 6.37 11.43 -3.99
N VAL A 443 7.40 11.44 -3.13
CA VAL A 443 8.43 12.49 -3.16
C VAL A 443 9.19 12.44 -4.49
N GLY A 444 9.60 11.25 -4.93
CA GLY A 444 10.26 11.06 -6.23
C GLY A 444 9.35 11.41 -7.42
N VAL A 445 8.05 11.10 -7.33
CA VAL A 445 7.07 11.48 -8.36
C VAL A 445 6.92 13.02 -8.41
N SER A 446 6.94 13.68 -7.26
CA SER A 446 6.85 15.14 -7.14
C SER A 446 8.09 15.84 -7.70
N LEU A 447 9.28 15.30 -7.48
CA LEU A 447 10.52 15.83 -8.05
C LEU A 447 10.55 15.74 -9.58
N LYS A 448 10.11 14.60 -10.15
CA LYS A 448 9.96 14.46 -11.61
C LYS A 448 8.97 15.48 -12.19
N ALA A 449 7.85 15.72 -11.50
CA ALA A 449 6.92 16.77 -11.89
C ALA A 449 7.54 18.17 -11.81
N ALA A 450 8.35 18.42 -10.76
CA ALA A 450 9.04 19.70 -10.58
C ALA A 450 10.06 20.00 -11.69
N GLU A 451 10.74 18.98 -12.24
CA GLU A 451 11.64 19.13 -13.39
C GLU A 451 10.88 19.59 -14.65
N ILE A 452 9.73 18.97 -14.93
CA ILE A 452 8.87 19.35 -16.07
C ILE A 452 8.33 20.77 -15.90
N LEU A 453 7.84 21.10 -14.70
CA LEU A 453 7.33 22.44 -14.37
C LEU A 453 8.42 23.51 -14.50
N ALA A 454 9.65 23.21 -14.10
CA ALA A 454 10.78 24.14 -14.20
C ALA A 454 11.12 24.49 -15.66
N ALA A 455 11.02 23.52 -16.57
CA ALA A 455 11.20 23.76 -18.01
C ALA A 455 10.12 24.70 -18.59
N GLU A 456 8.98 24.81 -17.93
CA GLU A 456 7.88 25.72 -18.26
C GLU A 456 7.92 27.03 -17.45
N GLY A 457 8.98 27.26 -16.68
CA GLY A 457 9.16 28.47 -15.87
C GLY A 457 8.40 28.49 -14.54
N ILE A 458 7.88 27.34 -14.09
CA ILE A 458 7.21 27.20 -12.79
C ILE A 458 8.17 26.53 -11.80
N SER A 459 8.57 27.27 -10.77
CA SER A 459 9.51 26.85 -9.74
C SER A 459 8.78 26.37 -8.49
N VAL A 460 8.69 25.06 -8.28
CA VAL A 460 8.03 24.47 -7.11
C VAL A 460 9.00 24.03 -6.02
N GLU A 461 8.64 24.30 -4.77
CA GLU A 461 9.31 23.75 -3.60
C GLU A 461 8.76 22.37 -3.27
N VAL A 462 9.61 21.37 -3.10
CA VAL A 462 9.20 20.00 -2.76
C VAL A 462 9.64 19.68 -1.33
N VAL A 463 8.66 19.43 -0.45
CA VAL A 463 8.86 19.11 0.96
C VAL A 463 8.59 17.62 1.18
N ASN A 464 9.65 16.89 1.55
CA ASN A 464 9.61 15.51 2.01
C ASN A 464 9.33 15.50 3.52
N LEU A 465 8.17 15.01 3.93
CA LEU A 465 7.75 15.03 5.33
C LEU A 465 8.69 14.23 6.23
N ARG A 466 9.22 13.09 5.76
CA ARG A 466 9.97 12.05 6.52
C ARG A 466 9.21 11.46 7.71
N THR A 467 8.73 12.30 8.62
CA THR A 467 7.91 11.98 9.78
C THR A 467 6.48 12.45 9.57
N LEU A 468 5.52 11.53 9.71
CA LEU A 468 4.09 11.82 9.68
C LEU A 468 3.54 12.16 11.06
N ARG A 469 4.13 11.58 12.12
CA ARG A 469 3.80 11.88 13.51
C ARG A 469 5.06 11.88 14.38
N PRO A 470 5.39 12.98 15.08
CA PRO A 470 4.82 14.32 14.93
C PRO A 470 5.20 14.94 13.58
N MET A 471 4.23 15.52 12.86
CA MET A 471 4.47 16.19 11.58
C MET A 471 5.21 17.52 11.78
N ASP A 472 6.16 17.84 10.90
CA ASP A 472 6.88 19.12 10.91
C ASP A 472 6.01 20.26 10.35
N ARG A 473 5.07 20.74 11.20
CA ARG A 473 4.16 21.85 10.85
C ARG A 473 4.92 23.12 10.47
N GLU A 474 6.03 23.42 11.15
CA GLU A 474 6.83 24.62 10.92
C GLU A 474 7.40 24.65 9.49
N ALA A 475 7.96 23.53 9.03
CA ALA A 475 8.49 23.43 7.68
C ALA A 475 7.41 23.63 6.60
N ILE A 476 6.24 23.02 6.78
CA ILE A 476 5.10 23.16 5.86
C ILE A 476 4.63 24.61 5.80
N SER A 477 4.31 25.19 6.96
CA SER A 477 3.75 26.55 7.04
C SER A 477 4.74 27.59 6.51
N THR A 478 6.04 27.45 6.82
CA THR A 478 7.05 28.38 6.30
C THR A 478 7.22 28.28 4.79
N SER A 479 7.16 27.07 4.24
CA SER A 479 7.18 26.87 2.78
C SER A 479 5.98 27.54 2.11
N VAL A 480 4.77 27.35 2.67
CA VAL A 480 3.54 27.96 2.14
C VAL A 480 3.53 29.49 2.29
N GLN A 481 4.03 30.04 3.39
CA GLN A 481 4.16 31.50 3.55
C GLN A 481 5.04 32.14 2.47
N LYS A 482 6.01 31.38 1.95
CA LYS A 482 6.89 31.82 0.86
C LYS A 482 6.24 31.69 -0.52
N THR A 483 5.59 30.56 -0.79
CA THR A 483 5.09 30.23 -2.15
C THR A 483 3.63 30.59 -2.38
N ASN A 484 2.91 30.90 -1.30
CA ASN A 484 1.49 31.25 -1.23
C ASN A 484 0.53 30.17 -1.75
N ARG A 485 1.01 28.97 -2.09
CA ARG A 485 0.23 27.93 -2.77
C ARG A 485 0.66 26.55 -2.30
N LEU A 486 -0.29 25.63 -2.14
CA LEU A 486 -0.02 24.29 -1.62
C LEU A 486 -0.71 23.19 -2.42
N ILE A 487 0.07 22.16 -2.76
CA ILE A 487 -0.40 20.86 -3.25
C ILE A 487 0.11 19.77 -2.30
N THR A 488 -0.75 18.82 -1.93
CA THR A 488 -0.34 17.61 -1.19
C THR A 488 -0.39 16.39 -2.10
N VAL A 489 0.59 15.48 -2.01
CA VAL A 489 0.65 14.27 -2.85
C VAL A 489 0.85 13.03 -1.99
N GLU A 490 -0.01 12.01 -2.15
CA GLU A 490 0.10 10.72 -1.47
C GLU A 490 -0.51 9.56 -2.28
N GLU A 491 -0.02 8.32 -2.12
CA GLU A 491 -0.62 7.12 -2.75
C GLU A 491 -1.84 6.58 -1.96
N GLY A 492 -2.03 7.05 -0.72
CA GLY A 492 -3.14 6.62 0.14
C GLY A 492 -4.50 7.13 -0.33
N TRP A 493 -5.57 6.55 0.24
CA TRP A 493 -6.94 6.98 -0.05
C TRP A 493 -7.20 8.45 0.35
N PRO A 494 -8.12 9.15 -0.35
CA PRO A 494 -8.29 10.59 -0.20
C PRO A 494 -9.07 11.01 1.05
N THR A 495 -9.90 10.14 1.62
CA THR A 495 -10.71 10.49 2.80
C THR A 495 -9.91 10.25 4.08
N CYS A 496 -9.89 11.25 4.97
CA CYS A 496 -9.13 11.20 6.22
C CYS A 496 -7.64 10.89 6.01
N SER A 497 -7.04 11.51 4.99
CA SER A 497 -5.70 11.22 4.49
C SER A 497 -4.61 12.08 5.15
N VAL A 498 -3.33 11.81 4.87
CA VAL A 498 -2.23 12.67 5.36
C VAL A 498 -2.38 14.10 4.83
N GLY A 499 -2.71 14.23 3.55
CA GLY A 499 -3.01 15.51 2.91
C GLY A 499 -4.20 16.24 3.54
N SER A 500 -5.16 15.52 4.13
CA SER A 500 -6.27 16.15 4.86
C SER A 500 -5.78 16.86 6.13
N GLU A 501 -4.86 16.24 6.87
CA GLU A 501 -4.22 16.87 8.04
C GLU A 501 -3.33 18.04 7.61
N VAL A 502 -2.54 17.89 6.54
CA VAL A 502 -1.71 18.99 6.01
C VAL A 502 -2.57 20.20 5.61
N CYS A 503 -3.74 19.98 4.99
CA CYS A 503 -4.69 21.07 4.73
C CYS A 503 -5.15 21.76 6.02
N ALA A 504 -5.49 20.99 7.06
CA ALA A 504 -5.93 21.55 8.34
C ALA A 504 -4.81 22.37 9.00
N VAL A 505 -3.58 21.85 9.03
CA VAL A 505 -2.37 22.54 9.52
C VAL A 505 -2.22 23.90 8.86
N VAL A 506 -2.29 23.96 7.53
CA VAL A 506 -2.08 25.21 6.78
C VAL A 506 -3.23 26.18 6.99
N MET A 507 -4.46 25.69 7.10
CA MET A 507 -5.61 26.53 7.46
C MET A 507 -5.51 27.12 8.87
N GLU A 508 -4.85 26.44 9.80
CA GLU A 508 -4.62 26.94 11.17
C GLU A 508 -3.42 27.90 11.23
N ASP A 509 -2.32 27.56 10.54
CA ASP A 509 -1.00 28.15 10.79
C ASP A 509 -0.56 29.15 9.70
N ALA A 510 -1.15 29.11 8.50
CA ALA A 510 -0.68 29.90 7.34
C ALA A 510 -1.80 30.34 6.38
N PHE A 511 -3.06 30.36 6.82
CA PHE A 511 -4.22 30.63 5.95
C PHE A 511 -4.13 31.97 5.22
N ASP A 512 -3.74 33.04 5.92
CA ASP A 512 -3.69 34.39 5.36
C ASP A 512 -2.66 34.55 4.23
N TYR A 513 -1.77 33.56 4.04
CA TYR A 513 -0.76 33.55 3.00
C TYR A 513 -1.20 32.77 1.75
N LEU A 514 -2.35 32.09 1.78
CA LEU A 514 -2.81 31.29 0.63
C LEU A 514 -3.42 32.18 -0.45
N ASP A 515 -2.77 32.18 -1.62
CA ASP A 515 -3.26 32.79 -2.85
C ASP A 515 -4.24 31.86 -3.61
N ALA A 516 -4.37 30.60 -3.19
CA ALA A 516 -5.24 29.63 -3.82
C ALA A 516 -5.70 28.56 -2.83
N PRO A 517 -6.86 27.93 -3.05
CA PRO A 517 -7.26 26.76 -2.27
C PRO A 517 -6.19 25.66 -2.33
N VAL A 518 -5.95 24.99 -1.21
CA VAL A 518 -5.10 23.81 -1.17
C VAL A 518 -5.70 22.70 -2.03
N GLU A 519 -4.88 22.07 -2.87
CA GLU A 519 -5.29 20.95 -3.72
C GLU A 519 -4.61 19.66 -3.26
N ARG A 520 -5.36 18.54 -3.29
CA ARG A 520 -4.87 17.24 -2.86
C ARG A 520 -4.87 16.27 -4.02
N ILE A 521 -3.76 15.54 -4.16
CA ILE A 521 -3.58 14.44 -5.11
C ILE A 521 -3.36 13.18 -4.28
N ALA A 522 -4.29 12.25 -4.38
CA ALA A 522 -4.32 11.04 -3.58
C ALA A 522 -4.47 9.80 -4.49
N GLY A 523 -4.38 8.60 -3.93
CA GLY A 523 -4.90 7.41 -4.61
C GLY A 523 -6.41 7.55 -4.89
N ALA A 524 -6.92 6.83 -5.88
CA ALA A 524 -8.36 6.79 -6.14
C ALA A 524 -9.12 6.16 -4.95
N ASP A 525 -10.36 6.60 -4.71
CA ASP A 525 -11.19 6.13 -3.60
C ASP A 525 -11.85 4.78 -3.90
N ILE A 526 -11.01 3.78 -4.17
CA ILE A 526 -11.39 2.40 -4.49
C ILE A 526 -10.38 1.43 -3.86
N PRO A 527 -10.77 0.17 -3.62
CA PRO A 527 -9.81 -0.91 -3.45
C PRO A 527 -8.94 -1.04 -4.71
N MET A 528 -7.63 -1.30 -4.53
CA MET A 528 -6.68 -1.33 -5.65
C MET A 528 -7.06 -2.41 -6.68
N PRO A 529 -7.30 -2.03 -7.95
CA PRO A 529 -7.57 -2.99 -9.02
C PRO A 529 -6.30 -3.72 -9.45
N TYR A 530 -6.44 -4.98 -9.90
CA TYR A 530 -5.32 -5.79 -10.40
C TYR A 530 -4.90 -5.44 -11.83
N ALA A 531 -5.86 -5.08 -12.69
CA ALA A 531 -5.58 -4.81 -14.10
C ALA A 531 -4.64 -3.60 -14.24
N VAL A 532 -3.50 -3.78 -14.91
CA VAL A 532 -2.40 -2.80 -15.01
C VAL A 532 -2.86 -1.41 -15.44
N ASN A 533 -3.78 -1.34 -16.42
CA ASN A 533 -4.33 -0.09 -16.92
C ASN A 533 -5.17 0.65 -15.86
N LEU A 534 -5.87 -0.08 -14.99
CA LEU A 534 -6.66 0.48 -13.90
C LEU A 534 -5.79 0.81 -12.68
N GLU A 535 -4.83 -0.04 -12.33
CA GLU A 535 -3.88 0.19 -11.23
C GLU A 535 -3.10 1.49 -11.46
N ARG A 536 -2.60 1.70 -12.69
CA ARG A 536 -1.93 2.94 -13.08
C ARG A 536 -2.81 4.18 -12.92
N GLN A 537 -4.13 4.07 -13.16
CA GLN A 537 -5.06 5.18 -13.00
C GLN A 537 -5.51 5.40 -11.55
N ALA A 538 -5.37 4.38 -10.71
CA ALA A 538 -5.72 4.44 -9.29
C ALA A 538 -4.64 5.14 -8.45
N LEU A 539 -3.43 5.35 -8.99
CA LEU A 539 -2.31 5.96 -8.30
C LEU A 539 -1.95 7.34 -8.87
N PRO A 540 -1.42 8.27 -8.05
CA PRO A 540 -0.92 9.56 -8.54
C PRO A 540 0.16 9.41 -9.61
N THR A 541 0.04 10.17 -10.70
CA THR A 541 1.08 10.23 -11.74
C THR A 541 1.78 11.59 -11.78
N VAL A 542 2.93 11.63 -12.46
CA VAL A 542 3.66 12.88 -12.72
C VAL A 542 2.75 13.89 -13.44
N GLU A 543 1.97 13.44 -14.42
CA GLU A 543 1.07 14.28 -15.20
C GLU A 543 -0.07 14.87 -14.35
N ASP A 544 -0.57 14.12 -13.37
CA ASP A 544 -1.56 14.64 -12.42
C ASP A 544 -0.97 15.77 -11.57
N ILE A 545 0.25 15.62 -11.06
CA ILE A 545 0.95 16.67 -10.31
C ILE A 545 1.19 17.90 -11.18
N VAL A 546 1.75 17.75 -12.38
CA VAL A 546 1.99 18.87 -13.32
C VAL A 546 0.70 19.62 -13.61
N ARG A 547 -0.38 18.90 -13.94
CA ARG A 547 -1.69 19.49 -14.27
C ARG A 547 -2.28 20.26 -13.10
N VAL A 548 -2.29 19.69 -11.90
CA VAL A 548 -2.84 20.33 -10.70
C VAL A 548 -2.00 21.53 -10.30
N THR A 549 -0.68 21.43 -10.34
CA THR A 549 0.20 22.57 -10.03
C THR A 549 -0.04 23.74 -10.98
N LYS A 550 -0.14 23.51 -12.29
CA LYS A 550 -0.47 24.58 -13.26
C LYS A 550 -1.81 25.25 -12.94
N ARG A 551 -2.81 24.47 -12.53
CA ARG A 551 -4.12 25.00 -12.11
C ARG A 551 -3.99 25.88 -10.87
N VAL A 552 -3.21 25.46 -9.88
CA VAL A 552 -3.00 26.20 -8.62
C VAL A 552 -2.18 27.48 -8.85
N VAL A 553 -1.10 27.41 -9.64
CA VAL A 553 -0.27 28.57 -9.98
C VAL A 553 -1.01 29.55 -10.89
N GLY A 554 -1.87 29.05 -11.78
CA GLY A 554 -2.74 29.89 -12.61
C GLY A 554 -3.85 30.62 -11.86
N HIS A 555 -4.03 30.36 -10.56
CA HIS A 555 -5.01 31.03 -9.72
C HIS A 555 -4.53 32.44 -9.33
N GLN A 556 -5.35 33.46 -9.62
CA GLN A 556 -5.14 34.85 -9.22
C GLN A 556 -6.31 35.30 -8.32
N ILE A 557 -6.00 35.94 -7.19
CA ILE A 557 -6.95 36.54 -6.24
C ILE A 557 -7.38 37.93 -6.70
#